data_AF-A0A6A3QQD9-F1
#
_entry.id   AF-A0A6A3QQD9-F1
#
_cell.length_a   1.000
_cell.length_b   1.000
_cell.length_c   1.000
_cell.angle_alpha   90.00
_cell.angle_beta   90.00
_cell.angle_gamma   90.00
#
_symmetry.space_group_name_H-M   'P 1'
#
loop_
_entity.id
_entity.type
_entity.pdbx_description
1 polymer ?
#
loop_
_entity_poly.entity_id
_entity_poly.type
_entity_poly.pdbx_seq_one_letter_code
_entity_poly.pdbx_strand_id
1 'polypeptide(L)'
;MESPRPPKKRNTQVRFDDADDDALLKEILAVNPFQVERGSKTAAWATVEAALVLDVDARRCRERSTLLLTEFKAKMAKSAAASGIEEEHTEWDDLLANVLELSEDAEALRDEKKQEKEA
;
A
#
# COMPACT_ATOMS: atom_id res chain seq x y z
N MET A 1 -20.97 -49.10 0.45
CA MET A 1 -21.22 -47.90 -0.36
C MET A 1 -20.51 -46.74 0.34
N GLU A 2 -19.29 -46.43 -0.08
CA GLU A 2 -18.51 -45.34 0.50
C GLU A 2 -19.07 -44.02 -0.03
N SER A 3 -19.55 -43.16 0.87
CA SER A 3 -20.12 -41.86 0.50
C SER A 3 -19.00 -40.94 0.00
N PRO A 4 -19.16 -40.23 -1.12
CA PRO A 4 -18.13 -39.34 -1.62
C PRO A 4 -17.95 -38.16 -0.65
N ARG A 5 -16.70 -37.90 -0.26
CA ARG A 5 -16.33 -36.74 0.55
C ARG A 5 -16.74 -35.45 -0.19
N PRO A 6 -17.33 -34.46 0.51
CA PRO A 6 -17.70 -33.21 -0.12
C PRO A 6 -16.46 -32.47 -0.63
N PRO A 7 -16.53 -31.79 -1.79
CA PRO A 7 -15.41 -31.03 -2.31
C PRO A 7 -15.04 -29.91 -1.33
N LYS A 8 -13.76 -29.82 -0.96
CA LYS A 8 -13.23 -28.68 -0.19
C LYS A 8 -13.51 -27.41 -0.99
N LYS A 9 -14.29 -26.48 -0.42
CA LYS A 9 -14.49 -25.14 -0.98
C LYS A 9 -13.10 -24.50 -1.12
N ARG A 10 -12.66 -24.26 -2.36
CA ARG A 10 -11.45 -23.49 -2.63
C ARG A 10 -11.74 -22.08 -2.14
N ASN A 11 -10.96 -21.59 -1.17
CA ASN A 11 -11.06 -20.22 -0.74
C ASN A 11 -10.71 -19.34 -1.96
N THR A 12 -11.69 -18.61 -2.50
CA THR A 12 -11.44 -17.71 -3.63
C THR A 12 -10.56 -16.60 -3.09
N GLN A 13 -9.29 -16.61 -3.47
CA GLN A 13 -8.37 -15.54 -3.09
C GLN A 13 -8.90 -14.23 -3.68
N VAL A 14 -9.30 -13.30 -2.80
CA VAL A 14 -9.69 -11.95 -3.19
C VAL A 14 -8.49 -11.28 -3.87
N ARG A 15 -8.74 -10.66 -5.02
CA ARG A 15 -7.74 -9.96 -5.82
C ARG A 15 -8.15 -8.49 -5.89
N PHE A 16 -7.16 -7.62 -5.74
CA PHE A 16 -7.32 -6.20 -6.02
C PHE A 16 -7.42 -6.02 -7.53
N ASP A 17 -8.44 -5.28 -7.96
CA ASP A 17 -8.45 -4.66 -9.27
C ASP A 17 -7.95 -3.21 -9.21
N ASP A 18 -7.91 -2.54 -10.36
CA ASP A 18 -7.40 -1.18 -10.46
C ASP A 18 -8.27 -0.17 -9.67
N ALA A 19 -9.59 -0.44 -9.54
CA ALA A 19 -10.50 0.42 -8.79
C ALA A 19 -10.31 0.25 -7.28
N ASP A 20 -10.07 -0.98 -6.83
CA ASP A 20 -9.72 -1.29 -5.44
C ASP A 20 -8.38 -0.68 -5.06
N ASP A 21 -7.40 -0.72 -5.96
CA ASP A 21 -6.10 -0.11 -5.73
C ASP A 21 -6.19 1.43 -5.67
N ASP A 22 -7.04 2.06 -6.50
CA ASP A 22 -7.33 3.50 -6.43
C ASP A 22 -7.99 3.88 -5.10
N ALA A 23 -9.01 3.13 -4.68
CA ALA A 23 -9.65 3.31 -3.39
C ALA A 23 -8.64 3.13 -2.24
N LEU A 24 -7.81 2.10 -2.30
CA LEU A 24 -6.76 1.83 -1.30
C LEU A 24 -5.79 3.01 -1.19
N LEU A 25 -5.28 3.54 -2.31
CA LEU A 25 -4.33 4.66 -2.28
C LEU A 25 -4.97 5.94 -1.75
N LYS A 26 -6.21 6.25 -2.16
CA LYS A 26 -6.96 7.42 -1.67
C LYS A 26 -7.20 7.35 -0.16
N GLU A 27 -7.59 6.20 0.37
CA GLU A 27 -7.81 6.03 1.80
C GLU A 27 -6.50 6.05 2.59
N ILE A 28 -5.41 5.54 2.03
CA ILE A 28 -4.08 5.68 2.64
C ILE A 28 -3.69 7.16 2.75
N LEU A 29 -3.97 7.99 1.73
CA LEU A 29 -3.71 9.43 1.78
C LEU A 29 -4.59 10.13 2.83
N ALA A 30 -5.86 9.74 2.95
CA ALA A 30 -6.80 10.34 3.89
C ALA A 30 -6.48 9.97 5.36
N VAL A 31 -6.14 8.71 5.63
CA VAL A 31 -5.85 8.20 6.98
C VAL A 31 -4.40 8.46 7.39
N ASN A 32 -3.48 8.50 6.43
CA ASN A 32 -2.03 8.57 6.62
C ASN A 32 -1.50 7.56 7.66
N PRO A 33 -1.61 6.24 7.38
CA PRO A 33 -1.23 5.20 8.34
C PRO A 33 0.29 5.08 8.57
N PHE A 34 1.12 5.86 7.86
CA PHE A 34 2.57 5.83 7.98
C PHE A 34 3.08 6.71 9.12
N GLN A 35 2.46 7.88 9.33
CA GLN A 35 2.91 8.90 10.28
C GLN A 35 2.15 8.91 11.61
N VAL A 36 1.24 7.96 11.83
CA VAL A 36 0.51 7.86 13.11
C VAL A 36 1.44 7.56 14.30
N GLU A 37 0.97 7.94 15.49
CA GLU A 37 1.70 7.73 16.74
C GLU A 37 2.07 6.27 16.98
N ARG A 38 3.16 6.05 17.73
CA ARG A 38 3.66 4.72 18.07
C ARG A 38 2.57 3.94 18.83
N GLY A 39 2.13 2.82 18.24
CA GLY A 39 1.06 1.98 18.79
C GLY A 39 -0.27 2.11 18.05
N SER A 40 -0.47 3.18 17.28
CA SER A 40 -1.71 3.44 16.54
C SER A 40 -1.70 2.92 15.10
N LYS A 41 -0.54 2.45 14.61
CA LYS A 41 -0.36 1.96 13.23
C LYS A 41 -1.37 0.86 12.86
N THR A 42 -1.59 -0.11 13.74
CA THR A 42 -2.57 -1.19 13.51
C THR A 42 -3.98 -0.63 13.35
N ALA A 43 -4.38 0.34 14.19
CA ALA A 43 -5.71 0.96 14.11
C ALA A 43 -5.88 1.80 12.83
N ALA A 44 -4.83 2.49 12.41
CA ALA A 44 -4.84 3.25 11.16
C ALA A 44 -5.01 2.35 9.94
N TRP A 45 -4.27 1.23 9.87
CA TRP A 45 -4.46 0.24 8.80
C TRP A 45 -5.81 -0.47 8.86
N ALA A 46 -6.37 -0.69 10.06
CA ALA A 46 -7.73 -1.21 10.20
C ALA A 46 -8.80 -0.20 9.73
N THR A 47 -8.52 1.10 9.80
CA THR A 47 -9.40 2.14 9.26
C THR A 47 -9.37 2.11 7.73
N VAL A 48 -8.18 1.96 7.13
CA VAL A 48 -8.03 1.77 5.68
C VAL A 48 -8.74 0.49 5.22
N GLU A 49 -8.55 -0.62 5.94
CA GLU A 49 -9.25 -1.88 5.69
C GLU A 49 -10.77 -1.70 5.69
N ALA A 50 -11.33 -1.07 6.73
CA ALA A 50 -12.77 -0.90 6.90
C ALA A 50 -13.40 0.00 5.83
N ALA A 51 -12.62 0.85 5.16
CA ALA A 51 -13.08 1.69 4.06
C ALA A 51 -13.17 0.92 2.73
N LEU A 52 -12.47 -0.19 2.59
CA LEU A 52 -12.52 -1.02 1.40
C LEU A 52 -13.75 -1.95 1.43
N VAL A 53 -14.37 -2.13 0.26
CA VAL A 53 -15.48 -3.08 0.08
C VAL A 53 -14.96 -4.52 -0.10
N LEU A 54 -13.65 -4.71 -0.12
CA LEU A 54 -12.98 -5.99 -0.25
C LEU A 54 -12.88 -6.75 1.07
N ASP A 55 -13.09 -8.07 1.02
CA ASP A 55 -12.83 -8.99 2.14
C ASP A 55 -11.32 -9.29 2.25
N VAL A 56 -10.56 -8.27 2.64
CA VAL A 56 -9.11 -8.32 2.86
C VAL A 56 -8.78 -7.71 4.20
N ASP A 57 -7.74 -8.22 4.87
CA ASP A 57 -7.30 -7.67 6.15
C ASP A 57 -6.34 -6.46 5.98
N ALA A 58 -6.17 -5.67 7.05
CA ALA A 58 -5.25 -4.53 7.13
C ALA A 58 -3.81 -4.87 6.70
N ARG A 59 -3.34 -6.08 7.00
CA ARG A 59 -1.99 -6.50 6.57
C ARG A 59 -1.96 -6.66 5.05
N ARG A 60 -2.99 -7.25 4.46
CA ARG A 60 -3.10 -7.40 3.00
C ARG A 60 -3.14 -6.04 2.29
N CYS A 61 -3.86 -5.06 2.84
CA CYS A 61 -3.88 -3.67 2.34
C CYS A 61 -2.47 -3.07 2.30
N ARG A 62 -1.72 -3.24 3.41
CA ARG A 62 -0.34 -2.78 3.51
C ARG A 62 0.60 -3.49 2.53
N GLU A 63 0.50 -4.81 2.41
CA GLU A 63 1.30 -5.59 1.47
C GLU A 63 1.02 -5.16 0.03
N ARG A 64 -0.25 -4.92 -0.32
CA ARG A 64 -0.64 -4.42 -1.65
C ARG A 64 -0.07 -3.03 -1.92
N SER A 65 -0.22 -2.09 -0.99
CA SER A 65 0.33 -0.74 -1.17
C SER A 65 1.85 -0.76 -1.32
N THR A 66 2.57 -1.57 -0.54
CA THR A 66 4.03 -1.71 -0.67
C THR A 66 4.43 -2.27 -2.04
N LEU A 67 3.68 -3.23 -2.57
CA LEU A 67 3.94 -3.78 -3.91
C LEU A 67 3.76 -2.69 -4.98
N LEU A 68 2.64 -1.96 -4.96
CA LEU A 68 2.37 -0.87 -5.91
C LEU A 68 3.46 0.20 -5.91
N LEU A 69 3.89 0.64 -4.72
CA LEU A 69 4.98 1.62 -4.58
C LEU A 69 6.32 1.08 -5.10
N THR A 70 6.59 -0.21 -4.91
CA THR A 70 7.82 -0.85 -5.40
C THR A 70 7.83 -0.92 -6.93
N GLU A 71 6.71 -1.32 -7.53
CA GLU A 71 6.54 -1.35 -8.99
C GLU A 71 6.64 0.05 -9.60
N PHE A 72 6.03 1.05 -8.95
CA PHE A 72 6.12 2.45 -9.35
C PHE A 72 7.56 2.97 -9.32
N LYS A 73 8.30 2.74 -8.21
CA LYS A 73 9.72 3.08 -8.09
C LYS A 73 10.55 2.42 -9.19
N ALA A 74 10.29 1.15 -9.50
CA ALA A 74 10.98 0.44 -10.57
C ALA A 74 10.65 1.00 -11.96
N LYS A 75 9.39 1.37 -12.22
CA LYS A 75 8.95 2.06 -13.46
C LYS A 75 9.71 3.37 -13.61
N MET A 76 9.67 4.24 -12.59
CA MET A 76 10.35 5.54 -12.59
C MET A 76 11.87 5.41 -12.81
N ALA A 77 12.52 4.46 -12.13
CA ALA A 77 13.95 4.21 -12.31
C ALA A 77 14.30 3.74 -13.73
N LYS A 78 13.43 2.91 -14.33
CA LYS A 78 13.61 2.44 -15.72
C LYS A 78 13.39 3.57 -16.73
N SER A 79 12.36 4.40 -16.56
CA SER A 79 12.10 5.55 -17.42
C SER A 79 13.22 6.60 -17.31
N ALA A 80 13.74 6.84 -16.10
CA ALA A 80 14.91 7.70 -15.88
C ALA A 80 16.18 7.15 -16.58
N ALA A 81 16.41 5.84 -16.57
CA ALA A 81 17.53 5.21 -17.25
C ALA A 81 17.38 5.20 -18.79
N ALA A 82 16.15 5.15 -19.29
CA ALA A 82 15.82 5.15 -20.71
C ALA A 82 15.73 6.60 -21.26
N SER A 83 16.87 7.29 -21.34
CA SER A 83 17.02 8.55 -22.10
C SER A 83 16.14 9.75 -21.70
N GLY A 84 15.44 9.72 -20.56
CA GLY A 84 14.70 10.87 -20.04
C GLY A 84 13.41 11.20 -20.81
N ILE A 85 12.77 10.21 -21.43
CA ILE A 85 11.42 10.39 -21.97
C ILE A 85 10.47 10.40 -20.77
N GLU A 86 9.99 11.59 -20.43
CA GLU A 86 8.91 11.79 -19.47
C GLU A 86 7.64 11.18 -20.07
N GLU A 87 7.26 9.99 -19.60
CA GLU A 87 5.95 9.42 -19.91
C GLU A 87 4.88 10.32 -19.26
N GLU A 88 3.76 10.52 -19.96
CA GLU A 88 2.64 11.32 -19.45
C GLU A 88 2.23 10.80 -18.06
N HIS A 89 2.45 11.63 -17.04
CA HIS A 89 2.04 11.34 -15.68
C HIS A 89 0.52 11.24 -15.64
N THR A 90 0.02 10.06 -15.29
CA THR A 90 -1.41 9.86 -15.09
C THR A 90 -1.80 10.23 -13.66
N GLU A 91 -3.09 10.51 -13.43
CA GLU A 91 -3.62 10.74 -12.07
C GLU A 91 -3.27 9.59 -11.11
N TRP A 92 -3.10 8.38 -11.65
CA TRP A 92 -2.63 7.19 -10.94
C TRP A 92 -1.16 7.31 -10.49
N ASP A 93 -0.28 7.79 -11.36
CA ASP A 93 1.12 8.05 -11.03
C ASP A 93 1.23 9.13 -9.95
N ASP A 94 0.37 10.16 -9.99
CA ASP A 94 0.32 11.21 -8.96
C ASP A 94 -0.14 10.66 -7.60
N LEU A 95 -1.16 9.79 -7.55
CA LEU A 95 -1.59 9.12 -6.32
C LEU A 95 -0.44 8.30 -5.71
N LEU A 96 0.27 7.53 -6.53
CA LEU A 96 1.40 6.72 -6.09
C LEU A 96 2.56 7.58 -5.59
N ALA A 97 2.86 8.69 -6.26
CA ALA A 97 3.90 9.64 -5.84
C ALA A 97 3.58 10.24 -4.45
N ASN A 98 2.34 10.70 -4.24
CA ASN A 98 1.92 11.26 -2.96
C ASN A 98 1.99 10.23 -1.81
N VAL A 99 1.54 8.99 -2.05
CA VAL A 99 1.63 7.92 -1.04
C VAL A 99 3.08 7.55 -0.76
N LEU A 100 3.93 7.59 -1.79
CA LEU A 100 5.36 7.32 -1.65
C LEU A 100 6.04 8.35 -0.76
N GLU A 101 5.79 9.64 -1.01
CA GLU A 101 6.31 10.75 -0.22
C GLU A 101 5.90 10.61 1.26
N LEU A 102 4.62 10.35 1.54
CA LEU A 102 4.14 10.10 2.90
C LEU A 102 4.88 8.96 3.61
N SER A 103 5.18 7.88 2.87
CA SER A 103 5.93 6.75 3.41
C SER A 103 7.39 7.12 3.68
N GLU A 104 8.03 7.92 2.82
CA GLU A 104 9.43 8.32 2.97
C GLU A 104 9.60 9.34 4.10
N ASP A 105 8.71 10.34 4.20
CA ASP A 105 8.65 11.26 5.34
C ASP A 105 8.48 10.51 6.66
N ALA A 106 7.62 9.48 6.68
CA ALA A 106 7.40 8.69 7.88
C ALA A 106 8.65 7.90 8.33
N GLU A 107 9.50 7.48 7.39
CA GLU A 107 10.78 6.83 7.73
C GLU A 107 11.81 7.88 8.18
N ALA A 108 11.92 9.02 7.48
CA ALA A 108 12.82 10.11 7.86
C ALA A 108 12.55 10.61 9.29
N LEU A 109 11.29 10.83 9.65
CA LEU A 109 10.88 11.22 11.02
C LEU A 109 11.24 10.17 12.08
N ARG A 110 11.29 8.88 11.71
CA ARG A 110 11.71 7.82 12.63
C ARG A 110 13.22 7.78 12.79
N ASP A 111 13.96 7.99 11.71
CA ASP A 111 15.42 8.05 11.74
C ASP A 111 15.92 9.28 12.53
N GLU A 112 15.29 10.44 12.38
CA GLU A 112 15.59 11.64 13.19
C GLU A 112 15.37 11.39 14.69
N LYS A 113 14.20 10.86 15.07
CA LYS A 113 13.89 10.51 16.47
C LYS A 113 14.80 9.43 17.04
N LYS A 114 15.41 8.60 16.20
CA LYS A 114 16.37 7.60 16.63
C LYS A 114 17.73 8.26 16.89
N GLN A 115 18.19 9.13 16.00
CA GLN A 115 19.44 9.87 16.16
C GLN A 115 19.43 10.80 17.39
N GLU A 116 18.30 11.47 17.68
CA GLU A 116 18.17 12.29 18.90
C GLU A 116 18.23 11.48 20.21
N LYS A 117 17.88 10.19 20.18
CA LYS A 117 17.95 9.31 21.36
C LYS A 117 19.30 8.66 21.56
N GLU A 118 20.13 8.64 20.51
CA GLU A 118 21.48 8.06 20.52
C GLU A 118 22.59 9.12 20.74
N ALA A 119 22.23 10.41 20.77
CA ALA A 119 23.10 11.56 21.11
C ALA A 119 22.95 12.00 22.58
#